data_AF-A0A0X1TJW3-F1
#
_entry.id   AF-A0A0X1TJW3-F1
#
_cell.length_a   1.000
_cell.length_b   1.000
_cell.length_c   1.000
_cell.angle_alpha   90.00
_cell.angle_beta   90.00
_cell.angle_gamma   90.00
#
_symmetry.space_group_name_H-M   'P 1'
#
loop_
_entity.id
_entity.type
_entity.pdbx_description
1 polymer ?
#
loop_
_entity_poly.entity_id
_entity_poly.type
_entity_poly.pdbx_seq_one_letter_code
_entity_poly.pdbx_strand_id
1 'polypeptide(L)'
;MITISQLRESSMRYIDSQSIALIYMLKALDEILILDNEILVYPKNLYCRDEDLILYIFTPTYQLITITYDLEVIRVVTRSLRYLVKSEYQLAENCHRLILSFADDEIICFQPKKDTTLPYVKEFNSQLVLICRYLQEKY
;
A
#
# COMPACT_ATOMS: atom_id res chain seq x y z
N MET A 1 -11.94 -1.52 -4.34
CA MET A 1 -10.96 -1.08 -3.34
C MET A 1 -10.44 -2.31 -2.65
N ILE A 2 -9.13 -2.55 -2.62
CA ILE A 2 -8.54 -3.58 -1.75
C ILE A 2 -8.71 -3.10 -0.30
N THR A 3 -9.51 -3.82 0.46
CA THR A 3 -9.77 -3.49 1.87
C THR A 3 -8.91 -4.35 2.79
N ILE A 4 -8.81 -3.94 4.05
CA ILE A 4 -8.16 -4.75 5.08
C ILE A 4 -8.87 -6.11 5.24
N SER A 5 -10.19 -6.15 5.12
CA SER A 5 -10.95 -7.41 5.13
C SER A 5 -10.54 -8.34 3.99
N GLN A 6 -10.33 -7.82 2.78
CA GLN A 6 -9.84 -8.61 1.66
C GLN A 6 -8.40 -9.10 1.88
N LEU A 7 -7.54 -8.30 2.51
CA LEU A 7 -6.21 -8.74 2.91
C LEU A 7 -6.25 -9.86 3.95
N ARG A 8 -7.14 -9.75 4.95
CA ARG A 8 -7.37 -10.82 5.94
C ARG A 8 -7.86 -12.11 5.28
N GLU A 9 -8.76 -12.03 4.31
CA GLU A 9 -9.17 -13.20 3.55
C GLU A 9 -8.01 -13.81 2.76
N SER A 10 -7.20 -12.98 2.10
CA SER A 10 -6.02 -13.46 1.36
C SER A 10 -5.01 -14.14 2.27
N SER A 11 -4.77 -13.61 3.47
CA SER A 11 -3.82 -14.19 4.43
C SER A 11 -4.25 -15.58 4.93
N MET A 12 -5.54 -15.90 4.87
CA MET A 12 -6.09 -17.21 5.25
C MET A 12 -6.10 -18.22 4.09
N ARG A 13 -6.00 -17.77 2.83
CA ARG A 13 -6.16 -18.63 1.64
C ARG A 13 -4.86 -19.24 1.12
N TYR A 14 -3.71 -18.62 1.40
CA TYR A 14 -2.40 -19.10 0.94
C TYR A 14 -1.53 -19.52 2.14
N ILE A 15 -0.84 -20.65 2.05
CA ILE A 15 0.16 -21.08 3.04
C ILE A 15 1.55 -20.84 2.43
N ASP A 16 1.82 -19.60 2.05
CA ASP A 16 3.14 -19.18 1.54
C ASP A 16 3.69 -18.00 2.36
N SER A 17 4.94 -17.63 2.09
CA SER A 17 5.67 -16.60 2.84
C SER A 17 4.93 -15.26 2.89
N GLN A 18 4.20 -14.90 1.83
CA GLN A 18 3.42 -13.66 1.79
C GLN A 18 2.22 -13.70 2.72
N SER A 19 1.55 -14.84 2.88
CA SER A 19 0.47 -14.96 3.87
C SER A 19 0.98 -14.84 5.30
N ILE A 20 2.13 -15.45 5.62
CA ILE A 20 2.76 -15.31 6.93
C ILE A 20 3.07 -13.84 7.20
N ALA A 21 3.75 -13.18 6.25
CA ALA A 21 4.05 -11.76 6.33
C ALA A 21 2.77 -10.92 6.55
N LEU A 22 1.72 -11.19 5.77
CA LEU A 22 0.46 -10.46 5.84
C LEU A 22 -0.24 -10.64 7.20
N ILE A 23 -0.21 -11.84 7.80
CA ILE A 23 -0.75 -12.07 9.16
C ILE A 23 -0.05 -11.16 10.18
N TYR A 24 1.29 -11.15 10.19
CA TYR A 24 2.04 -10.35 11.15
C TYR A 24 1.88 -8.85 10.91
N MET A 25 1.87 -8.40 9.65
CA MET A 25 1.64 -7.00 9.31
C MET A 25 0.24 -6.53 9.71
N LEU A 26 -0.79 -7.35 9.47
CA LEU A 26 -2.17 -7.02 9.86
C LEU A 26 -2.35 -7.00 11.38
N LYS A 27 -1.68 -7.91 12.10
CA LYS A 27 -1.67 -7.87 13.56
C LYS A 27 -1.03 -6.58 14.08
N ALA A 28 0.13 -6.20 13.54
CA ALA A 28 0.77 -4.95 13.91
C ALA A 28 -0.13 -3.74 13.60
N LEU A 29 -0.84 -3.77 12.45
CA LEU A 29 -1.79 -2.74 12.08
C LEU A 29 -2.93 -2.59 13.10
N ASP A 30 -3.50 -3.70 13.57
CA ASP A 30 -4.57 -3.71 14.57
C ASP A 30 -4.11 -3.15 15.94
N GLU A 31 -2.81 -3.24 16.25
CA GLU A 31 -2.23 -2.70 17.49
C GLU A 31 -1.96 -1.19 17.40
N ILE A 32 -1.75 -0.64 16.20
CA ILE A 32 -1.32 0.76 16.01
C ILE A 32 -2.42 1.69 15.46
N LEU A 33 -3.49 1.14 14.88
CA LEU A 33 -4.54 1.92 14.23
C LEU A 33 -5.95 1.41 14.57
N ILE A 34 -6.87 2.35 14.79
CA ILE A 34 -8.30 2.06 14.76
C ILE A 34 -8.71 2.03 13.29
N LEU A 35 -9.11 0.86 12.82
CA LEU A 35 -9.51 0.69 11.44
C LEU A 35 -10.88 1.31 11.17
N ASP A 36 -10.94 2.23 10.22
CA ASP A 36 -12.17 2.79 9.68
C ASP A 36 -12.25 2.61 8.15
N ASN A 37 -13.37 3.03 7.57
CA ASN A 37 -13.64 2.87 6.14
C ASN A 37 -12.91 3.89 5.26
N GLU A 38 -12.25 4.89 5.84
CA GLU A 38 -11.55 5.95 5.12
C GLU A 38 -10.06 5.62 4.90
N ILE A 39 -9.55 4.56 5.56
CA ILE A 39 -8.20 4.07 5.34
C ILE A 39 -8.07 3.45 3.94
N LEU A 40 -7.11 3.96 3.16
CA LEU A 40 -6.73 3.38 1.87
C LEU A 40 -5.47 2.53 2.03
N VAL A 41 -5.50 1.32 1.46
CA VAL A 41 -4.38 0.39 1.52
C VAL A 41 -3.87 0.05 0.12
N TYR A 42 -2.55 0.13 -0.05
CA TYR A 42 -1.83 -0.33 -1.23
C TYR A 42 -0.82 -1.43 -0.84
N PRO A 43 -1.12 -2.71 -1.13
CA PRO A 43 -0.26 -3.84 -0.79
C PRO A 43 0.73 -4.13 -1.91
N LYS A 44 1.84 -3.39 -1.94
CA LYS A 44 2.88 -3.55 -2.96
C LYS A 44 3.49 -4.95 -2.90
N ASN A 45 3.69 -5.56 -4.07
CA ASN A 45 4.18 -6.92 -4.29
C ASN A 45 3.23 -8.05 -3.85
N LEU A 46 1.96 -7.75 -3.54
CA LEU A 46 0.98 -8.82 -3.27
C LEU A 46 0.82 -9.72 -4.51
N TYR A 47 0.90 -11.03 -4.30
CA TYR A 47 0.90 -12.07 -5.34
C TYR A 47 2.19 -12.16 -6.18
N CYS A 48 3.25 -11.46 -5.80
CA CYS A 48 4.59 -11.59 -6.37
C CYS A 48 5.48 -12.41 -5.42
N ARG A 49 5.47 -13.74 -5.53
CA ARG A 49 6.09 -14.66 -4.54
C ARG A 49 7.58 -14.44 -4.26
N ASP A 50 8.31 -13.90 -5.23
CA ASP A 50 9.76 -13.68 -5.14
C ASP A 50 10.12 -12.29 -4.59
N GLU A 51 9.12 -11.50 -4.19
CA GLU A 51 9.29 -10.12 -3.75
C GLU A 51 8.69 -9.92 -2.35
N ASP A 52 9.36 -9.08 -1.55
CA ASP A 52 8.88 -8.74 -0.21
C ASP A 52 7.60 -7.91 -0.28
N LEU A 53 6.60 -8.33 0.49
CA LEU A 53 5.33 -7.62 0.63
C LEU A 53 5.55 -6.32 1.41
N ILE A 54 4.94 -5.23 0.94
CA ILE A 54 4.96 -3.94 1.64
C ILE A 54 3.54 -3.38 1.67
N LEU A 55 3.05 -3.04 2.86
CA LEU A 55 1.76 -2.35 3.00
C LEU A 55 1.99 -0.86 3.14
N TYR A 56 1.39 -0.09 2.23
CA TYR A 56 1.26 1.36 2.34
C TYR A 56 -0.16 1.70 2.74
N ILE A 57 -0.31 2.46 3.83
CA ILE A 57 -1.59 2.72 4.48
C ILE A 57 -1.74 4.24 4.60
N PHE A 58 -2.72 4.79 3.91
CA PHE A 58 -3.05 6.21 3.93
C PHE A 58 -4.18 6.42 4.92
N THR A 59 -3.90 7.15 6.00
CA THR A 59 -4.84 7.36 7.09
C THR A 59 -5.68 8.62 6.89
N PRO A 60 -6.87 8.74 7.52
CA PRO A 60 -7.66 9.97 7.48
C PRO A 60 -6.93 11.18 8.10
N THR A 61 -6.01 10.92 9.03
CA THR A 61 -5.16 11.93 9.68
C THR A 61 -4.02 12.44 8.78
N TYR A 62 -3.99 12.05 7.51
CA TYR A 62 -2.98 12.46 6.53
C TYR A 62 -1.57 11.97 6.87
N GLN A 63 -1.50 10.73 7.35
CA GLN A 63 -0.26 9.99 7.55
C GLN A 63 -0.18 8.86 6.52
N LEU A 64 1.04 8.60 6.07
CA LEU A 64 1.39 7.40 5.33
C LEU A 64 2.14 6.46 6.28
N ILE A 65 1.55 5.31 6.54
CA ILE A 65 2.17 4.24 7.32
C ILE A 65 2.68 3.18 6.35
N THR A 66 3.96 2.86 6.45
CA THR A 66 4.60 1.79 5.69
C THR A 66 4.90 0.64 6.64
N ILE A 67 4.39 -0.55 6.32
CA ILE A 67 4.64 -1.77 7.09
C ILE A 67 5.39 -2.76 6.21
N THR A 68 6.54 -3.22 6.70
CA THR A 68 7.35 -4.28 6.08
C THR A 68 7.56 -5.43 7.05
N TYR A 69 7.83 -6.61 6.52
CA TYR A 69 8.16 -7.81 7.28
C TYR A 69 9.39 -8.43 6.64
N ASP A 70 10.47 -8.50 7.38
CA ASP A 70 11.73 -9.10 6.94
C ASP A 70 12.37 -9.84 8.11
N LEU A 71 12.91 -11.03 7.86
CA LEU A 71 13.57 -11.89 8.87
C LEU A 71 12.77 -12.00 10.20
N GLU A 72 11.46 -12.22 10.11
CA GLU A 72 10.54 -12.32 11.26
C GLU A 72 10.33 -11.01 12.06
N VAL A 73 10.83 -9.88 11.56
CA VAL A 73 10.68 -8.56 12.18
C VAL A 73 9.69 -7.71 11.39
N ILE A 74 8.69 -7.19 12.10
CA ILE A 74 7.79 -6.15 11.57
C ILE A 74 8.42 -4.79 11.80
N ARG A 75 8.56 -4.02 10.72
CA ARG A 75 8.95 -2.62 10.79
C ARG A 75 7.76 -1.75 10.35
N VAL A 76 7.43 -0.78 11.20
CA VAL A 76 6.40 0.22 10.95
C VAL A 76 7.08 1.59 10.86
N VAL A 77 6.87 2.29 9.75
CA VAL A 77 7.36 3.66 9.55
C VAL A 77 6.17 4.57 9.25
N THR A 78 5.97 5.57 10.09
CA THR A 78 4.91 6.56 9.92
C THR A 78 5.49 7.87 9.43
N ARG A 79 4.95 8.40 8.33
CA ARG A 79 5.31 9.71 7.78
C ARG A 79 4.09 10.61 7.66
N SER A 80 4.26 11.89 7.94
CA SER A 80 3.25 12.90 7.63
C SER A 80 3.26 13.22 6.14
N LEU A 81 2.10 13.10 5.48
CA LEU A 81 1.95 13.50 4.08
C LEU A 81 2.03 15.03 3.89
N ARG A 82 2.10 15.81 4.97
CA ARG A 82 2.39 17.27 4.89
C ARG A 82 3.79 17.57 4.33
N TYR A 83 4.71 16.61 4.35
CA TYR A 83 6.03 16.73 3.76
C TYR A 83 6.10 16.24 2.30
N LEU A 84 4.95 15.87 1.71
CA LEU A 84 4.86 15.53 0.30
C LEU A 84 5.04 16.80 -0.54
N VAL A 85 6.13 16.87 -1.30
CA VAL A 85 6.47 18.02 -2.15
C VAL A 85 5.80 17.89 -3.51
N LYS A 86 5.71 16.68 -4.04
CA LYS A 86 5.14 16.41 -5.36
C LYS A 86 4.45 15.06 -5.39
N SER A 87 3.28 15.01 -6.01
CA SER A 87 2.66 13.77 -6.49
C SER A 87 2.54 13.82 -8.01
N GLU A 88 2.90 12.74 -8.68
CA GLU A 88 2.80 12.62 -10.14
C GLU A 88 2.08 11.33 -10.51
N TYR A 89 0.95 11.48 -11.20
CA TYR A 89 0.17 10.36 -11.71
C TYR A 89 0.33 10.24 -13.22
N GLN A 90 0.73 9.06 -13.69
CA GLN A 90 0.91 8.75 -15.11
C GLN A 90 -0.05 7.64 -15.53
N LEU A 91 -0.65 7.79 -16.71
CA LEU A 91 -1.59 6.84 -17.29
C LEU A 91 -1.19 6.53 -18.73
N ALA A 92 -0.90 5.25 -19.03
CA ALA A 92 -0.63 4.79 -20.39
C ALA A 92 -1.25 3.42 -20.64
N GLU A 93 -2.27 3.33 -21.50
CA GLU A 93 -3.09 2.17 -21.95
C GLU A 93 -3.49 1.09 -20.92
N ASN A 94 -2.58 0.60 -20.07
CA ASN A 94 -2.83 -0.29 -18.92
C ASN A 94 -1.79 -0.15 -17.79
N CYS A 95 -0.91 0.85 -17.85
CA CYS A 95 0.16 1.13 -16.90
C CYS A 95 -0.20 2.41 -16.16
N HIS A 96 -0.78 2.25 -14.98
CA HIS A 96 -0.95 3.36 -14.05
C HIS A 96 0.35 3.45 -13.26
N ARG A 97 0.74 4.68 -12.90
CA ARG A 97 1.86 4.90 -12.01
C ARG A 97 1.57 6.11 -11.15
N LEU A 98 1.88 6.00 -9.87
CA LEU A 98 1.86 7.13 -8.94
C LEU A 98 3.25 7.25 -8.31
N ILE A 99 3.81 8.45 -8.38
CA ILE A 99 5.10 8.80 -7.78
C ILE A 99 4.83 9.84 -6.70
N LEU A 100 5.27 9.56 -5.48
CA LEU A 100 5.25 10.49 -4.36
C LEU A 100 6.68 10.90 -4.04
N SER A 101 6.96 12.21 -4.03
CA SER A 101 8.27 12.77 -3.70
C SER A 101 8.17 13.63 -2.45
N PHE A 102 8.99 13.33 -1.46
CA PHE A 102 9.02 14.00 -0.16
C PHE A 102 10.21 14.97 -0.06
N ALA A 103 10.17 15.85 0.93
CA ALA A 103 11.19 16.89 1.13
C ALA A 103 12.57 16.35 1.56
N ASP A 104 12.64 15.11 2.02
CA ASP A 104 13.85 14.38 2.40
C ASP A 104 14.47 13.59 1.21
N ASP A 105 14.14 13.98 -0.03
CA ASP A 105 14.50 13.30 -1.27
C ASP A 105 13.99 11.85 -1.39
N GLU A 106 13.13 11.39 -0.49
CA GLU A 106 12.54 10.06 -0.60
C GLU A 106 11.47 10.03 -1.71
N ILE A 107 11.51 8.96 -2.51
CA ILE A 107 10.57 8.73 -3.60
C ILE A 107 9.88 7.37 -3.39
N ILE A 108 8.56 7.39 -3.31
CA ILE A 108 7.73 6.18 -3.29
C ILE A 108 7.06 6.05 -4.66
N CYS A 109 7.26 4.92 -5.32
CA CYS A 109 6.70 4.63 -6.63
C CYS A 109 5.75 3.44 -6.54
N PHE A 110 4.51 3.68 -6.97
CA PHE A 110 3.50 2.65 -7.15
C PHE A 110 3.29 2.38 -8.64
N GLN A 111 3.44 1.14 -9.06
CA GLN A 111 3.31 0.71 -10.44
C GLN A 111 2.66 -0.69 -10.47
N PRO A 112 1.32 -0.79 -10.59
CA PRO A 112 0.57 -2.04 -10.52
C PRO A 112 1.08 -3.19 -11.40
N LYS A 113 1.62 -2.89 -12.58
CA LYS A 113 2.24 -3.90 -13.46
C LYS A 113 3.49 -4.58 -12.89
N LYS A 114 4.13 -3.97 -11.89
CA LYS A 114 5.29 -4.51 -11.16
C LYS A 114 4.92 -4.93 -9.74
N ASP A 115 3.98 -4.21 -9.14
CA ASP A 115 3.60 -4.37 -7.75
C ASP A 115 2.59 -5.51 -7.53
N THR A 116 2.11 -6.16 -8.59
CA THR A 116 1.28 -7.37 -8.51
C THR A 116 1.35 -8.18 -9.82
N THR A 117 0.70 -9.35 -9.85
CA THR A 117 0.61 -10.23 -11.01
C THR A 117 -0.78 -10.17 -11.66
N LEU A 118 -0.90 -10.60 -12.92
CA LEU A 118 -2.21 -10.78 -13.55
C LEU A 118 -2.97 -11.92 -12.84
N PRO A 119 -4.29 -11.80 -12.63
CA PRO A 119 -5.19 -10.78 -13.17
C PRO A 119 -5.37 -9.50 -12.32
N TYR A 120 -4.67 -9.37 -11.19
CA TYR A 120 -4.94 -8.37 -10.13
C TYR A 120 -4.54 -6.92 -10.44
N VAL A 121 -3.90 -6.68 -11.58
CA VAL A 121 -3.41 -5.36 -12.00
C VAL A 121 -4.55 -4.33 -12.07
N LYS A 122 -5.77 -4.74 -12.45
CA LYS A 122 -6.93 -3.84 -12.59
C LYS A 122 -7.41 -3.31 -11.24
N GLU A 123 -7.42 -4.17 -10.23
CA GLU A 123 -7.75 -3.81 -8.85
C GLU A 123 -6.74 -2.82 -8.29
N PHE A 124 -5.45 -3.06 -8.52
CA PHE A 124 -4.36 -2.16 -8.12
C PHE A 124 -4.40 -0.80 -8.85
N ASN A 125 -4.73 -0.79 -10.14
CA ASN A 125 -4.97 0.45 -10.89
C ASN A 125 -6.11 1.26 -10.24
N SER A 126 -7.18 0.59 -9.82
CA SER A 126 -8.32 1.22 -9.14
C SER A 126 -7.91 1.79 -7.77
N GLN A 127 -7.00 1.12 -7.04
CA GLN A 127 -6.44 1.65 -5.79
C GLN A 127 -5.65 2.93 -6.00
N LEU A 128 -4.83 2.99 -7.05
CA LEU A 128 -4.08 4.22 -7.35
C LEU A 128 -5.00 5.40 -7.62
N VAL A 129 -6.11 5.19 -8.32
CA VAL A 129 -7.09 6.26 -8.56
C VAL A 129 -7.68 6.78 -7.25
N LEU A 130 -7.99 5.90 -6.29
CA LEU A 130 -8.50 6.30 -4.97
C LEU A 130 -7.44 7.08 -4.18
N ILE A 131 -6.20 6.61 -4.17
CA ILE A 131 -5.09 7.30 -3.49
C ILE A 131 -4.86 8.68 -4.12
N CYS A 132 -4.90 8.80 -5.44
CA CYS A 132 -4.79 10.10 -6.13
C CYS A 132 -5.90 11.07 -5.71
N ARG A 133 -7.15 10.62 -5.61
CA ARG A 133 -8.27 11.46 -5.15
C ARG A 133 -8.07 11.91 -3.71
N TYR A 134 -7.70 10.98 -2.82
CA TYR A 134 -7.39 11.27 -1.43
C TYR A 134 -6.27 12.32 -1.28
N LEU A 135 -5.25 12.27 -2.14
CA LEU A 135 -4.17 13.27 -2.13
C LEU A 135 -4.62 14.65 -2.64
N GLN A 136 -5.65 14.70 -3.48
CA GLN A 136 -6.19 15.94 -4.07
C GLN A 136 -7.18 16.68 -3.16
N GLU A 137 -7.95 15.99 -2.32
CA GLU A 137 -9.00 16.59 -1.46
C GLU A 137 -8.49 17.61 -0.42
N LYS A 138 -7.18 17.84 -0.35
CA LYS A 138 -6.54 18.75 0.61
C LYS A 138 -5.79 19.93 -0.04
N TYR A 139 -5.70 19.98 -1.35
CA TYR A 139 -5.26 21.16 -2.11
C TYR A 139 -6.48 21.95 -2.59
#